data_AF-A0A838DRZ3-F1
#
_entry.id   AF-A0A838DRZ3-F1
#
_cell.length_a   1.000
_cell.length_b   1.000
_cell.length_c   1.000
_cell.angle_alpha   90.00
_cell.angle_beta   90.00
_cell.angle_gamma   90.00
#
_symmetry.space_group_name_H-M   'P 1'
#
loop_
_entity.id
_entity.type
_entity.pdbx_description
1 polymer ?
#
loop_
_entity_poly.entity_id
_entity_poly.type
_entity_poly.pdbx_seq_one_letter_code
_entity_poly.pdbx_strand_id
1 'polypeptide(L)'
;MLSVAYGVAVAERAEVVAIGVHAGDHFIYPDCRPAFIEAFQAMQKVAVDGSGEPTLRLDAPFLHLSKQQIVKLGTALDVPFVDTWSCYKGGERHCGTCGTCYERKEAFELAGEPDPTDYEG
;
A
#
# COMPACT_ATOMS: atom_id res chain seq x y z
N MET A 1 -7.42 -11.18 0.12
CA MET A 1 -6.15 -11.45 0.84
C MET A 1 -6.17 -10.98 2.30
N LEU A 2 -6.88 -9.90 2.62
CA LEU A 2 -6.85 -9.31 3.97
C LEU A 2 -7.31 -10.26 5.09
N SER A 3 -8.32 -11.12 4.87
CA SER A 3 -8.73 -12.11 5.87
C SER A 3 -7.66 -13.17 6.16
N VAL A 4 -6.81 -13.49 5.17
CA VAL A 4 -5.67 -14.38 5.36
C VAL A 4 -4.61 -13.69 6.21
N ALA A 5 -4.32 -12.40 5.94
CA ALA A 5 -3.40 -11.61 6.77
C ALA A 5 -3.87 -11.53 8.23
N TYR A 6 -5.18 -11.41 8.47
CA TYR A 6 -5.76 -11.47 9.81
C TYR A 6 -5.61 -12.86 10.45
N GLY A 7 -5.81 -13.94 9.70
CA GLY A 7 -5.55 -15.30 10.20
C GLY A 7 -4.09 -15.49 10.64
N VAL A 8 -3.14 -14.95 9.87
CA VAL A 8 -1.72 -14.93 10.25
C VAL A 8 -1.49 -14.05 11.48
N ALA A 9 -2.07 -12.85 11.53
CA ALA A 9 -1.92 -11.94 12.67
C ALA A 9 -2.41 -12.55 13.99
N VAL A 10 -3.51 -13.30 13.96
CA VAL A 10 -4.02 -14.05 15.11
C VAL A 10 -3.00 -15.11 15.54
N ALA A 11 -2.47 -15.90 14.60
CA ALA A 11 -1.50 -16.95 14.90
C ALA A 11 -0.19 -16.39 15.48
N GLU A 12 0.26 -15.25 14.97
CA GLU A 12 1.50 -14.57 15.37
C GLU A 12 1.33 -13.63 16.58
N ARG A 13 0.11 -13.49 17.12
CA ARG A 13 -0.22 -12.49 18.15
C ARG A 13 0.18 -11.06 17.79
N ALA A 14 0.00 -10.70 16.53
CA ALA A 14 0.22 -9.35 16.04
C ALA A 14 -0.93 -8.42 16.45
N GLU A 15 -0.61 -7.15 16.66
CA GLU A 15 -1.59 -6.11 17.02
C GLU A 15 -2.05 -5.28 15.81
N VAL A 16 -1.38 -5.41 14.67
CA VAL A 16 -1.63 -4.59 13.49
C VAL A 16 -1.50 -5.44 12.23
N VAL A 17 -2.51 -5.33 11.37
CA VAL A 17 -2.39 -5.68 9.96
C VAL A 17 -2.38 -4.38 9.18
N ALA A 18 -1.31 -4.08 8.45
CA ALA A 18 -1.21 -2.88 7.63
C ALA A 18 -1.47 -3.20 6.15
N ILE A 19 -2.15 -2.30 5.43
CA ILE A 19 -2.39 -2.39 3.99
C ILE A 19 -2.05 -1.06 3.29
N GLY A 20 -1.38 -1.15 2.14
CA GLY A 20 -0.90 -0.01 1.37
C GLY A 20 -1.91 0.59 0.37
N VAL A 21 -3.22 0.48 0.60
CA VAL A 21 -4.21 1.12 -0.29
C VAL A 21 -4.11 2.64 -0.20
N HIS A 22 -4.36 3.34 -1.31
CA HIS A 22 -4.22 4.80 -1.36
C HIS A 22 -5.32 5.52 -2.14
N ALA A 23 -5.39 6.84 -1.98
CA ALA A 23 -6.48 7.66 -2.52
C ALA A 23 -6.64 7.55 -4.04
N GLY A 24 -5.55 7.31 -4.78
CA GLY A 24 -5.58 7.13 -6.22
C GLY A 24 -6.37 5.90 -6.70
N ASP A 25 -6.51 4.87 -5.86
CA ASP A 25 -7.16 3.62 -6.24
C ASP A 25 -8.69 3.68 -6.10
N HIS A 26 -9.22 4.62 -5.31
CA HIS A 26 -10.63 4.67 -4.92
C HIS A 26 -11.60 4.66 -6.11
N PHE A 27 -11.21 5.28 -7.22
CA PHE A 27 -12.04 5.36 -8.42
C PHE A 27 -12.16 3.99 -9.11
N ILE A 28 -11.06 3.24 -9.17
CA ILE A 28 -10.93 1.98 -9.91
C ILE A 28 -11.35 0.80 -9.02
N TYR A 29 -10.97 0.83 -7.75
CA TYR A 29 -11.04 -0.29 -6.82
C TYR A 29 -11.94 0.04 -5.62
N PRO A 30 -13.15 -0.53 -5.52
CA PRO A 30 -14.06 -0.26 -4.41
C PRO A 30 -13.53 -0.77 -3.07
N ASP A 31 -12.67 -1.79 -3.09
CA ASP A 31 -11.98 -2.36 -1.92
C ASP A 31 -10.82 -1.50 -1.41
N CYS A 32 -10.46 -0.43 -2.11
CA CYS A 32 -9.49 0.54 -1.61
C CYS A 32 -10.15 1.73 -0.89
N ARG A 33 -11.49 1.82 -0.87
CA ARG A 33 -12.22 2.98 -0.33
C ARG A 33 -12.31 2.96 1.19
N PRO A 34 -12.45 4.12 1.86
CA PRO A 34 -12.60 4.18 3.32
C PRO A 34 -13.75 3.31 3.86
N ALA A 35 -14.89 3.32 3.17
CA ALA A 35 -16.04 2.51 3.56
C ALA A 35 -15.74 1.00 3.56
N PHE A 36 -14.89 0.51 2.66
CA PHE A 36 -14.47 -0.89 2.67
C PHE A 36 -13.56 -1.17 3.86
N ILE A 37 -12.58 -0.31 4.12
CA ILE A 37 -11.64 -0.44 5.26
C ILE A 37 -12.41 -0.45 6.59
N GLU A 38 -13.35 0.47 6.78
CA GLU A 38 -14.22 0.54 7.96
C GLU A 38 -15.07 -0.72 8.12
N ALA A 39 -15.76 -1.14 7.06
CA ALA A 39 -16.61 -2.33 7.09
C ALA A 39 -15.80 -3.60 7.36
N PHE A 40 -14.63 -3.73 6.73
CA PHE A 40 -13.74 -4.87 6.93
C PHE A 40 -13.21 -4.92 8.37
N GLN A 41 -12.78 -3.80 8.93
CA GLN A 41 -12.32 -3.72 10.32
C GLN A 41 -13.43 -4.10 11.31
N ALA A 42 -14.66 -3.60 11.10
CA ALA A 42 -15.81 -3.95 11.93
C ALA A 42 -16.11 -5.45 11.89
N MET A 43 -16.11 -6.05 10.69
CA MET A 43 -16.32 -7.49 10.51
C MET A 43 -15.21 -8.32 11.18
N GLN A 44 -13.94 -7.96 10.97
CA GLN A 44 -12.83 -8.74 11.52
C GLN A 44 -12.79 -8.72 13.04
N LYS A 45 -13.15 -7.60 13.68
CA LYS A 45 -13.25 -7.53 15.14
C LYS A 45 -14.19 -8.59 15.70
N VAL A 46 -15.28 -8.90 14.99
CA VAL A 46 -16.19 -10.00 15.36
C VAL A 46 -15.57 -11.35 15.04
N ALA A 47 -14.94 -11.49 13.86
CA ALA A 47 -14.41 -12.76 13.39
C ALA A 47 -13.27 -13.32 14.28
N VAL A 48 -12.47 -12.44 14.88
CA VAL A 48 -11.31 -12.83 15.72
C VAL A 48 -11.54 -12.66 17.22
N ASP A 49 -12.76 -12.35 17.65
CA ASP A 49 -13.09 -12.15 19.06
C ASP A 49 -12.72 -13.38 19.91
N GLY A 50 -12.01 -13.16 21.02
CA GLY A 50 -11.49 -14.20 21.90
C GLY A 50 -10.35 -15.05 21.34
N SER A 51 -9.91 -14.82 20.09
CA SER A 51 -8.81 -15.57 19.46
C SER A 51 -7.60 -14.70 19.10
N GLY A 52 -7.82 -13.45 18.68
CA GLY A 52 -6.77 -12.48 18.40
C GLY A 52 -6.43 -11.57 19.59
N GLU A 53 -5.36 -10.78 19.44
CA GLU A 53 -5.02 -9.74 20.41
C GLU A 53 -6.14 -8.69 20.49
N PRO A 54 -6.51 -8.20 21.69
CA PRO A 54 -7.56 -7.19 21.84
C PRO A 54 -7.28 -5.87 21.10
N THR A 55 -6.00 -5.60 20.82
CA THR A 55 -5.49 -4.41 20.12
C THR A 55 -5.38 -4.59 18.60
N LEU A 56 -5.66 -5.80 18.09
CA LEU A 56 -5.59 -6.14 16.67
C LEU A 56 -6.48 -5.22 15.83
N ARG A 57 -5.86 -4.41 14.97
CA ARG A 57 -6.53 -3.44 14.08
C ARG A 57 -5.98 -3.46 12.67
N LEU A 58 -6.80 -2.93 11.74
CA LEU A 58 -6.40 -2.69 10.37
C LEU A 58 -5.81 -1.28 10.30
N ASP A 59 -4.62 -1.15 9.72
CA ASP A 59 -4.01 0.14 9.46
C ASP A 59 -3.88 0.36 7.94
N ALA A 60 -4.33 1.53 7.48
CA ALA A 60 -4.31 1.91 6.06
C ALA A 60 -3.71 3.33 5.94
N PRO A 61 -2.41 3.50 6.23
CA PRO A 61 -1.79 4.82 6.41
C PRO A 61 -1.85 5.69 5.15
N PHE A 62 -1.97 5.08 3.98
CA PHE A 62 -1.97 5.78 2.70
C PHE A 62 -3.37 6.04 2.14
N LEU A 63 -4.44 5.62 2.82
CA LEU A 63 -5.82 5.68 2.36
C LEU A 63 -6.25 7.06 1.84
N HIS A 64 -5.71 8.12 2.44
CA HIS A 64 -6.01 9.51 2.07
C HIS A 64 -4.85 10.24 1.40
N LEU A 65 -3.76 9.52 1.09
CA LEU A 65 -2.58 10.08 0.44
C LEU A 65 -2.61 9.82 -1.07
N SER A 66 -2.22 10.84 -1.83
CA SER A 66 -1.85 10.72 -3.23
C SER A 66 -0.45 10.09 -3.38
N LYS A 67 -0.13 9.57 -4.57
CA LYS A 67 1.19 8.98 -4.83
C LYS A 67 2.35 9.95 -4.61
N GLN A 68 2.20 11.23 -4.98
CA GLN A 68 3.19 12.26 -4.68
C GLN A 68 3.42 12.44 -3.16
N GLN A 69 2.37 12.32 -2.35
CA GLN A 69 2.50 12.43 -0.89
C GLN A 69 3.18 11.19 -0.31
N ILE A 70 2.92 10.01 -0.88
CA ILE A 70 3.59 8.76 -0.51
C ILE A 70 5.08 8.84 -0.86
N VAL A 71 5.44 9.38 -2.02
CA VAL A 71 6.86 9.62 -2.38
C VAL A 71 7.52 10.55 -1.35
N LYS A 72 6.92 11.72 -1.06
CA LYS A 72 7.45 12.65 -0.06
C LYS A 72 7.62 12.02 1.32
N LEU A 73 6.65 11.22 1.75
CA LEU A 73 6.72 10.51 3.02
C LEU A 73 7.85 9.47 3.01
N GLY A 74 7.99 8.69 1.94
CA GLY A 74 9.06 7.71 1.82
C GLY A 74 10.44 8.37 1.78
N THR A 75 10.59 9.49 1.07
CA THR A 75 11.84 10.28 1.09
C THR A 75 12.16 10.78 2.49
N ALA A 76 11.17 11.34 3.22
CA ALA A 76 11.38 11.81 4.58
C ALA A 76 11.73 10.69 5.59
N LEU A 77 11.43 9.44 5.25
CA LEU A 77 11.75 8.25 6.03
C LEU A 77 12.99 7.51 5.51
N ASP A 78 13.74 8.09 4.57
CA ASP A 78 14.91 7.48 3.93
C ASP A 78 14.64 6.10 3.32
N VAL A 79 13.44 5.91 2.73
CA VAL A 79 13.07 4.65 2.07
C VAL A 79 13.99 4.39 0.87
N PRO A 80 14.59 3.20 0.75
CA PRO A 80 15.42 2.85 -0.40
C PRO A 80 14.54 2.52 -1.62
N PHE A 81 14.02 3.56 -2.29
CA PHE A 81 13.09 3.39 -3.43
C PHE A 81 13.69 2.58 -4.60
N VAL A 82 15.01 2.52 -4.71
CA VAL A 82 15.73 1.67 -5.70
C VAL A 82 15.43 0.18 -5.52
N ASP A 83 15.12 -0.26 -4.29
CA ASP A 83 14.80 -1.66 -3.98
C ASP A 83 13.31 -1.98 -4.16
N THR A 84 12.49 -0.99 -4.54
CA THR A 84 11.04 -1.15 -4.68
C THR A 84 10.65 -1.43 -6.13
N TRP A 85 9.62 -2.27 -6.30
CA TRP A 85 9.14 -2.66 -7.61
C TRP A 85 7.69 -2.23 -7.83
N SER A 86 7.42 -1.57 -8.96
CA SER A 86 6.06 -1.14 -9.35
C SER A 86 5.65 -1.67 -10.73
N CYS A 87 6.61 -2.09 -11.56
CA CYS A 87 6.35 -2.42 -12.96
C CYS A 87 5.50 -3.69 -13.13
N TYR A 88 4.43 -3.63 -13.93
CA TYR A 88 3.60 -4.80 -14.22
C TYR A 88 4.24 -5.84 -15.13
N LYS A 89 5.20 -5.46 -15.97
CA LYS A 89 5.78 -6.40 -16.96
C LYS A 89 6.78 -7.39 -16.35
N GLY A 90 7.30 -7.13 -15.15
CA GLY A 90 8.13 -8.09 -14.41
C GLY A 90 9.44 -8.51 -15.11
N GLY A 91 10.06 -7.62 -15.91
CA GLY A 91 11.37 -7.86 -16.53
C GLY A 91 12.53 -7.65 -15.55
N GLU A 92 13.76 -7.52 -16.07
CA GLU A 92 14.94 -7.22 -15.23
C GLU A 92 14.99 -5.76 -14.78
N ARG A 93 14.45 -4.85 -15.60
CA ARG A 93 14.33 -3.41 -15.33
C ARG A 93 12.88 -2.98 -15.44
N HIS A 94 12.52 -1.84 -14.86
CA HIS A 94 11.16 -1.31 -15.03
C HIS A 94 10.94 -0.95 -16.51
N CYS A 95 9.87 -1.46 -17.13
CA CYS A 95 9.68 -1.27 -18.58
C CYS A 95 9.46 0.18 -19.04
N GLY A 96 9.28 1.13 -18.13
CA GLY A 96 9.08 2.55 -18.45
C GLY A 96 7.75 2.92 -19.09
N THR A 97 6.96 1.96 -19.59
CA THR A 97 5.77 2.20 -20.44
C THR A 97 4.46 1.58 -19.96
N CYS A 98 4.43 0.88 -18.82
CA CYS A 98 3.16 0.37 -18.26
C CYS A 98 2.51 1.41 -17.33
N GLY A 99 1.22 1.27 -17.05
CA GLY A 99 0.46 2.24 -16.25
C GLY A 99 1.14 2.62 -14.93
N THR A 100 1.61 1.62 -14.16
CA THR A 100 2.29 1.87 -12.89
C THR A 100 3.69 2.48 -13.04
N CYS A 101 4.39 2.22 -14.15
CA CYS A 101 5.64 2.93 -14.44
C CYS A 101 5.37 4.42 -14.72
N TYR A 102 4.32 4.74 -15.48
CA TYR A 102 3.95 6.14 -15.73
C TYR A 102 3.54 6.84 -14.43
N GLU A 103 2.65 6.24 -13.65
CA GLU A 103 2.20 6.80 -12.37
C GLU A 103 3.35 6.96 -11.36
N ARG A 104 4.34 6.06 -11.38
CA ARG A 104 5.54 6.20 -10.55
C ARG A 104 6.38 7.40 -10.97
N LYS A 105 6.73 7.52 -12.26
CA LYS A 105 7.48 8.65 -12.81
C LYS A 105 6.79 9.98 -12.47
N GLU A 106 5.48 10.06 -12.73
CA GLU A 106 4.66 11.23 -12.42
C GLU A 106 4.66 11.56 -10.93
N ALA A 107 4.53 10.54 -10.05
CA ALA A 107 4.54 10.76 -8.61
C ALA A 107 5.87 11.33 -8.09
N PHE A 108 7.01 10.87 -8.61
CA PHE A 108 8.33 11.44 -8.28
C PHE A 108 8.49 12.86 -8.82
N GLU A 109 8.09 13.09 -10.08
CA GLU A 109 8.13 14.41 -10.70
C GLU A 109 7.29 15.43 -9.93
N LEU A 110 6.04 15.11 -9.62
CA LEU A 110 5.13 15.95 -8.82
C LEU A 110 5.60 16.12 -7.37
N ALA A 111 6.32 15.14 -6.83
CA ALA A 111 6.93 15.25 -5.50
C ALA A 111 8.13 16.21 -5.49
N GLY A 112 8.76 16.46 -6.63
CA GLY A 112 10.03 17.18 -6.73
C GLY A 112 11.23 16.35 -6.28
N GLU A 113 11.09 15.02 -6.31
CA GLU A 113 12.10 14.06 -5.84
C GLU A 113 12.71 13.30 -7.03
N PRO A 114 14.01 12.99 -7.01
CA PRO A 114 14.62 12.19 -8.07
C PRO A 114 14.08 10.75 -8.03
N ASP A 115 13.58 10.25 -9.15
CA ASP A 115 13.19 8.85 -9.28
C ASP A 115 14.45 7.98 -9.45
N PRO A 116 14.80 7.09 -8.48
CA PRO A 116 16.01 6.28 -8.56
C PRO A 116 15.84 5.00 -9.40
N THR A 117 14.69 4.83 -10.04
CA THR A 117 14.33 3.61 -10.75
C THR A 117 15.12 3.45 -12.05
N ASP A 118 15.70 2.26 -12.26
CA ASP A 118 16.30 1.87 -13.54
C ASP A 118 15.22 1.43 -14.54
N TYR A 119 15.06 2.21 -15.61
CA TYR A 119 14.06 1.97 -16.65
C TYR A 119 14.72 1.40 -17.92
N GLU A 120 13.95 0.61 -18.69
CA GLU A 120 14.43 0.02 -19.96
C GLU A 120 14.77 1.06 -21.05
N GLY A 121 14.11 2.23 -21.02
CA GLY A 121 14.26 3.35 -21.96
C GLY A 121 13.18 4.40 -21.79
#